data_AF-A0A7C2KHZ5-F1
#
_entry.id   AF-A0A7C2KHZ5-F1
#
_cell.length_a   1.000
_cell.length_b   1.000
_cell.length_c   1.000
_cell.angle_alpha   90.00
_cell.angle_beta   90.00
_cell.angle_gamma   90.00
#
_symmetry.space_group_name_H-M   'P 1'
#
loop_
_entity.id
_entity.type
_entity.pdbx_description
1 polymer ?
#
loop_
_entity_poly.entity_id
_entity_poly.type
_entity_poly.pdbx_seq_one_letter_code
_entity_poly.pdbx_strand_id
1 'polypeptide(L)'
;RHDLLLKFLTEILNINDDEALQDACKMEHAISPKTFDRLTKFIRFVETGLNGGRPQWLKSFKHYLKTGKKLKCQMRKLATEKKNSR
;
A
#
# COMPACT_ATOMS: atom_id res chain seq x y z
N ARG A 1 -0.26 7.27 -17.03
CA ARG A 1 0.32 7.29 -15.67
C ARG A 1 -0.79 7.37 -14.63
N HIS A 2 -1.90 8.00 -15.02
CA HIS A 2 -3.20 8.03 -14.39
C HIS A 2 -3.60 6.77 -13.60
N ASP A 3 -3.78 5.62 -14.27
CA ASP A 3 -4.37 4.42 -13.64
C ASP A 3 -3.58 3.92 -12.42
N LEU A 4 -2.25 4.07 -12.46
CA LEU A 4 -1.39 3.68 -11.35
C LEU A 4 -1.51 4.63 -10.16
N LEU A 5 -1.70 5.92 -10.41
CA LEU A 5 -2.00 6.90 -9.37
C LEU A 5 -3.39 6.68 -8.79
N LEU A 6 -4.38 6.43 -9.65
CA LEU A 6 -5.75 6.10 -9.25
C LEU A 6 -5.75 4.87 -8.35
N LYS A 7 -5.09 3.78 -8.77
CA LYS A 7 -4.92 2.57 -7.98
C LYS A 7 -4.24 2.84 -6.64
N PHE A 8 -3.20 3.66 -6.61
CA PHE A 8 -2.53 4.03 -5.36
C PHE A 8 -3.46 4.79 -4.41
N LEU A 9 -4.20 5.78 -4.92
CA LEU A 9 -5.12 6.59 -4.14
C LEU A 9 -6.26 5.75 -3.57
N THR A 10 -6.86 4.87 -4.37
CA THR A 10 -8.00 4.04 -3.94
C THR A 10 -7.57 2.83 -3.12
N GLU A 11 -6.57 2.07 -3.56
CA GLU A 11 -6.23 0.79 -2.95
C GLU A 11 -5.25 0.92 -1.76
N ILE A 12 -4.36 1.91 -1.77
CA ILE A 12 -3.36 2.08 -0.71
C ILE A 12 -3.79 3.19 0.26
N LEU A 13 -4.17 4.36 -0.27
CA LEU A 13 -4.58 5.50 0.56
C LEU A 13 -6.04 5.45 0.99
N ASN A 14 -6.86 4.59 0.37
CA ASN A 14 -8.27 4.41 0.69
C ASN A 14 -9.08 5.73 0.53
N ILE A 15 -8.75 6.50 -0.51
CA ILE A 15 -9.52 7.65 -1.01
C ILE A 15 -10.72 7.12 -1.81
N ASN A 16 -11.83 7.86 -1.82
CA ASN A 16 -12.99 7.50 -2.63
C ASN A 16 -12.70 7.68 -4.13
N ASP A 17 -13.45 6.99 -4.99
CA ASP A 17 -13.15 6.92 -6.42
C ASP A 17 -13.25 8.28 -7.12
N ASP A 18 -14.21 9.12 -6.74
CA ASP A 18 -14.43 10.44 -7.35
C ASP A 18 -13.27 11.41 -7.07
N GLU A 19 -12.84 11.52 -5.81
CA GLU A 19 -11.67 12.31 -5.42
C GLU A 19 -10.39 11.73 -6.01
N ALA A 20 -10.25 10.40 -5.98
CA ALA A 20 -9.06 9.74 -6.49
C ALA A 20 -8.88 9.95 -8.01
N LEU A 21 -9.98 9.99 -8.77
CA LEU A 21 -9.95 10.26 -10.21
C LEU A 21 -9.45 11.68 -10.50
N GLN A 22 -10.00 12.66 -9.78
CA GLN A 22 -9.59 14.07 -9.93
C GLN A 22 -8.12 14.27 -9.53
N ASP A 23 -7.72 13.67 -8.41
CA ASP A 23 -6.36 13.83 -7.89
C ASP A 23 -5.32 13.06 -8.71
N ALA A 24 -5.65 11.88 -9.22
CA ALA A 24 -4.77 11.15 -10.14
C ALA A 24 -4.46 11.98 -11.40
N CYS A 25 -5.47 12.66 -11.95
CA CYS A 25 -5.28 13.56 -13.08
C CYS A 25 -4.36 14.73 -12.71
N LYS A 26 -4.59 15.43 -11.60
CA LYS A 26 -3.72 16.54 -11.16
C LYS A 26 -2.29 16.08 -10.90
N MET A 27 -2.12 14.96 -10.19
CA MET A 27 -0.82 14.38 -9.87
C MET A 27 -0.05 13.99 -11.13
N GLU A 28 -0.71 13.37 -12.11
CA GLU A 28 -0.07 12.96 -13.37
C GLU A 28 0.61 14.13 -14.09
N HIS A 29 -0.01 15.30 -14.07
CA HIS A 29 0.51 16.52 -14.70
C HIS A 29 1.57 17.23 -13.86
N ALA A 30 1.51 17.10 -12.52
CA ALA A 30 2.40 17.82 -11.60
C ALA A 30 3.70 17.08 -11.28
N ILE A 31 3.71 15.75 -11.32
CA ILE A 31 4.88 14.96 -10.88
C ILE A 31 5.92 14.79 -11.99
N SER A 32 7.19 14.95 -11.63
CA SER A 32 8.29 14.68 -12.56
C SER A 32 8.34 13.22 -13.01
N PRO A 33 8.87 12.91 -14.21
CA PRO A 33 9.04 11.52 -14.67
C PRO A 33 9.83 10.64 -13.69
N LYS A 34 10.87 11.20 -13.07
CA LYS A 34 11.72 10.50 -12.09
C LYS A 34 10.95 10.16 -10.80
N THR A 35 10.09 11.06 -10.35
CA THR A 35 9.22 10.83 -9.19
C THR A 35 8.20 9.74 -9.51
N PHE A 36 7.56 9.80 -10.68
CA PHE A 36 6.58 8.80 -11.09
C PHE A 36 7.18 7.40 -11.22
N ASP A 37 8.39 7.28 -11.77
CA ASP A 37 9.10 6.00 -11.87
C ASP A 37 9.36 5.38 -10.48
N ARG A 38 9.83 6.19 -9.52
CA ARG A 38 10.05 5.72 -8.13
C ARG A 38 8.74 5.36 -7.44
N LEU A 39 7.68 6.13 -7.64
CA LEU A 39 6.35 5.85 -7.10
C LEU A 39 5.80 4.53 -7.65
N THR A 40 5.96 4.30 -8.95
CA THR A 40 5.58 3.04 -9.61
C THR A 40 6.29 1.84 -9.00
N LYS A 41 7.61 1.94 -8.81
CA LYS A 41 8.41 0.88 -8.16
C LYS A 41 7.95 0.64 -6.72
N PHE A 42 7.64 1.70 -5.99
CA PHE A 42 7.13 1.60 -4.62
C PHE A 42 5.76 0.92 -4.54
N ILE A 43 4.80 1.29 -5.39
CA ILE A 43 3.48 0.67 -5.44
C ILE A 43 3.60 -0.82 -5.73
N ARG A 44 4.41 -1.19 -6.74
CA ARG A 44 4.67 -2.60 -7.05
C ARG A 44 5.30 -3.35 -5.89
N PHE A 45 6.30 -2.75 -5.23
CA PHE A 45 6.95 -3.34 -4.05
C PHE A 45 5.94 -3.59 -2.90
N VAL A 46 5.03 -2.64 -2.67
CA VAL A 46 3.96 -2.79 -1.68
C VAL A 46 2.99 -3.90 -2.07
N GLU A 47 2.57 -3.97 -3.33
CA GLU A 47 1.61 -4.97 -3.83
C GLU A 47 2.13 -6.40 -3.77
N THR A 48 3.39 -6.62 -4.12
CA THR A 48 3.99 -7.96 -4.11
C THR A 48 4.24 -8.48 -2.68
N GLY A 49 4.32 -7.59 -1.69
CA GLY A 49 4.61 -7.92 -0.30
C GLY A 49 5.93 -8.71 -0.14
N LEU A 50 6.21 -9.16 1.10
CA LEU A 50 7.37 -10.04 1.35
C LEU A 50 7.09 -11.51 0.98
N ASN A 51 5.81 -11.91 0.89
CA ASN A 51 5.37 -13.30 0.73
C ASN A 51 4.39 -13.50 -0.45
N GLY A 52 4.37 -12.62 -1.46
CA GLY A 52 3.52 -12.78 -2.65
C GLY A 52 2.04 -12.45 -2.44
N GLY A 53 1.71 -11.64 -1.43
CA GLY A 53 0.33 -11.25 -1.12
C GLY A 53 0.22 -9.86 -0.52
N ARG A 54 -0.99 -9.26 -0.64
CA ARG A 54 -1.29 -7.90 -0.16
C ARG A 54 -0.90 -7.74 1.32
N PRO A 55 -0.02 -6.80 1.68
CA PRO A 55 0.53 -6.73 3.02
C PRO A 55 -0.53 -6.52 4.10
N GLN A 56 -0.41 -7.24 5.22
CA GLN A 56 -1.32 -7.11 6.36
C GLN A 56 -1.32 -5.70 6.97
N TRP A 57 -0.24 -4.93 6.80
CA TRP A 57 -0.17 -3.56 7.28
C TRP A 57 -1.18 -2.65 6.58
N LEU A 58 -1.60 -2.93 5.33
CA LEU A 58 -2.65 -2.15 4.66
C LEU A 58 -3.99 -2.26 5.38
N LYS A 59 -4.30 -3.42 5.99
CA LYS A 59 -5.48 -3.57 6.86
C LYS A 59 -5.33 -2.74 8.14
N SER A 60 -4.14 -2.72 8.72
CA SER A 60 -3.81 -1.86 9.87
C SER A 60 -3.94 -0.38 9.52
N PHE A 61 -3.52 0.02 8.32
CA PHE A 61 -3.64 1.38 7.82
C PHE A 61 -5.11 1.80 7.64
N LYS A 62 -5.94 0.95 7.01
CA LYS A 62 -7.38 1.20 6.90
C LYS A 62 -8.06 1.35 8.27
N HIS A 63 -7.63 0.59 9.27
CA HIS A 63 -8.12 0.75 10.64
C HIS A 63 -7.65 2.07 11.26
N TYR A 64 -6.36 2.41 11.08
CA TYR A 64 -5.77 3.65 11.57
C TYR A 64 -6.48 4.89 11.03
N LEU A 65 -6.87 4.90 9.75
CA LEU A 65 -7.65 6.00 9.16
C LEU A 65 -8.98 6.26 9.90
N LYS A 66 -9.58 5.22 10.49
CA LYS A 66 -10.85 5.33 11.22
C LYS A 66 -10.69 5.63 12.71
N THR A 67 -9.63 5.13 13.33
CA THR A 67 -9.51 5.09 14.80
C THR A 67 -8.30 5.82 15.38
N GLY A 68 -7.35 6.23 14.52
CA GLY A 68 -6.06 6.78 14.94
C GLY A 68 -5.15 5.78 15.65
N LYS A 69 -5.52 4.49 15.72
CA LYS A 69 -4.75 3.43 16.42
C LYS A 69 -4.26 2.40 15.41
N LYS A 70 -3.03 1.88 15.62
CA LYS A 70 -2.48 0.80 14.77
C LYS A 70 -2.99 -0.55 15.26
N LEU A 71 -3.44 -1.42 14.36
CA LEU A 71 -3.67 -2.82 14.69
C LEU A 71 -2.32 -3.49 15.01
N LYS A 72 -2.30 -4.34 16.04
CA LYS A 72 -1.11 -5.13 16.38
C LYS A 72 -0.76 -6.03 15.20
N CYS A 73 0.43 -5.81 14.65
CA CYS A 73 0.96 -6.60 13.55
C CYS A 73 1.32 -8.01 14.07
N GLN A 74 0.61 -9.05 13.61
CA GLN A 74 0.87 -10.44 14.04
C GLN A 74 2.00 -11.11 13.25
N MET A 75 3.07 -10.38 12.91
CA MET A 75 4.22 -10.93 12.17
C MET A 75 5.12 -11.87 13.02
N ARG A 76 4.62 -12.40 14.15
CA ARG A 76 5.42 -13.14 15.14
C ARG A 76 5.30 -14.67 15.09
N LYS A 77 4.56 -15.29 14.16
CA LYS A 77 4.33 -16.75 14.21
C LYS A 77 5.05 -17.62 13.17
N LEU A 78 5.83 -17.06 12.24
CA LEU A 78 6.55 -17.90 11.25
C LEU A 78 8.01 -18.22 11.62
N ALA A 79 8.55 -17.61 12.69
CA ALA A 79 9.94 -17.86 13.13
C ALA A 79 10.07 -18.95 14.21
N THR A 80 8.97 -19.34 14.87
CA THR A 80 9.00 -20.25 16.02
C THR A 80 8.75 -21.71 15.69
N GLU A 81 8.13 -22.05 14.55
CA GLU A 81 7.83 -23.46 14.20
C GLU A 81 9.03 -24.21 13.59
N LYS A 82 10.04 -23.51 13.03
CA LYS A 82 11.27 -24.16 12.51
C LYS A 82 12.29 -24.55 13.59
N LYS A 83 12.09 -24.18 14.86
CA LYS A 83 13.00 -24.51 15.97
C LYS A 83 12.57 -25.71 16.82
N ASN A 84 11.32 -26.18 16.70
CA ASN A 84 10.81 -27.32 17.48
C ASN A 84 10.74 -28.65 16.71
N SER A 85 11.37 -28.73 15.53
CA SER A 85 11.46 -29.96 14.71
C SER A 85 12.92 -30.35 14.41
N ARG A 86 13.87 -29.94 15.25
CA ARG A 86 15.24 -30.47 15.27
C ARG A 86 15.50 -31.17 16.59
#